data_AF-A0A0D0AIP5-F1
#
_entry.id   AF-A0A0D0AIP5-F1
#
_cell.length_a   1.000
_cell.length_b   1.000
_cell.length_c   1.000
_cell.angle_alpha   90.00
_cell.angle_beta   90.00
_cell.angle_gamma   90.00
#
_symmetry.space_group_name_H-M   'P 1'
#
loop_
_entity.id
_entity.type
_entity.pdbx_description
1 polymer ?
#
loop_
_entity_poly.entity_id
_entity_poly.type
_entity_poly.pdbx_seq_one_letter_code
_entity_poly.pdbx_strand_id
1 'polypeptide(L)'
;MCEHLVLRLAPLSYAGQGVSRKRLNLLRHYDEQLLCDYNEDEDDDIFDDTDAEVEYVQNEFAPLVNDDDDILQGATVPAPAENTKAKIPRSTMPTWLHDEYVDARTRLQSEIAKTGRPACYENGQFTMTAPPLVFSRVVPYEIEPIDFYRPQFFVWLPHLLQRIPCPECKDTKRRTKQGQPVMLRVLGWPKQPRRVVDIEHLVFIIGHRYRCAHDECKKTFQSWSPAIMRVLPPPLVTLFPFHLTYRCGLTERLVGVLRTSFQRGIGPSPFAKYIRTMHIRYYEQLHVAYLETVRQRMQASASGLLPSNCPFPRWNDPSGYAGYVPSHRYFRAFYDSLIELHAAEMDQHMAMLSAEGLSHDHSFKVTGILGKVNGVATFGALHTACNNYGECRKMTLTPTKGHNDCMPALAEIPVTLAKYGH
;
A
#
# COMPACT_ATOMS: atom_id res chain seq x y z
N MET A 1 29.38 7.89 25.04
CA MET A 1 29.75 6.62 25.68
C MET A 1 28.70 5.59 25.28
N CYS A 2 28.87 4.97 24.11
CA CYS A 2 28.04 3.87 23.65
C CYS A 2 28.90 2.61 23.71
N GLU A 3 28.65 1.75 24.70
CA GLU A 3 29.28 0.44 24.77
C GLU A 3 28.57 -0.51 23.80
N HIS A 4 29.36 -1.05 22.87
CA HIS A 4 29.00 -2.11 21.95
C HIS A 4 28.67 -3.40 22.73
N LEU A 5 27.41 -3.84 22.68
CA LEU A 5 27.03 -5.18 23.09
C LEU A 5 27.30 -6.17 21.93
N VAL A 6 28.55 -6.62 21.82
CA VAL A 6 28.92 -7.76 20.98
C VAL A 6 28.47 -9.03 21.71
N LEU A 7 27.40 -9.66 21.24
CA LEU A 7 27.01 -11.01 21.66
C LEU A 7 28.10 -12.00 21.18
N ARG A 8 29.10 -12.24 22.04
CA ARG A 8 30.01 -13.38 21.89
C ARG A 8 29.25 -14.66 22.20
N LEU A 9 28.91 -15.43 21.17
CA LEU A 9 28.51 -16.82 21.34
C LEU A 9 29.72 -17.59 21.89
N ALA A 10 29.62 -18.04 23.14
CA ALA A 10 30.60 -18.92 23.76
C ALA A 10 30.58 -20.29 23.06
N PRO A 11 31.73 -20.96 22.86
CA PRO A 11 31.75 -22.31 22.31
C PRO A 11 31.26 -23.28 23.39
N LEU A 12 30.05 -23.83 23.20
CA LEU A 12 29.59 -24.99 23.95
C LEU A 12 30.42 -26.20 23.54
N SER A 13 31.36 -26.56 24.41
CA SER A 13 32.05 -27.84 24.45
C SER A 13 31.02 -28.97 24.65
N TYR A 14 30.50 -29.53 23.57
CA TYR A 14 29.78 -30.80 23.58
C TYR A 14 30.71 -31.91 23.11
N ALA A 15 31.37 -32.54 24.08
CA ALA A 15 31.96 -33.85 23.92
C ALA A 15 30.82 -34.88 23.86
N GLY A 16 30.64 -35.54 22.72
CA GLY A 16 29.81 -36.74 22.62
C GLY A 16 28.85 -36.74 21.44
N GLN A 17 29.10 -37.71 20.55
CA GLN A 17 28.26 -38.20 19.45
C GLN A 17 28.37 -37.45 18.10
N GLY A 18 28.88 -38.19 17.12
CA GLY A 18 29.28 -37.71 15.80
C GLY A 18 28.13 -37.13 14.99
N VAL A 19 28.10 -35.80 14.91
CA VAL A 19 27.39 -35.08 13.86
C VAL A 19 28.30 -35.08 12.63
N SER A 20 27.89 -35.80 11.57
CA SER A 20 28.64 -35.89 10.31
C SER A 20 29.03 -34.50 9.78
N ARG A 21 30.30 -34.31 9.41
CA ARG A 21 30.85 -33.07 8.80
C ARG A 21 30.01 -32.56 7.60
N LYS A 22 29.23 -33.42 6.93
CA LYS A 22 28.30 -33.02 5.88
C LYS A 22 27.09 -32.19 6.39
N ARG A 23 26.66 -32.38 7.65
CA ARG A 23 25.55 -31.63 8.27
C ARG A 23 25.91 -30.18 8.61
N LEU A 24 27.17 -29.92 9.01
CA LEU A 24 27.66 -28.57 9.32
C LEU A 24 27.94 -27.75 8.05
N ASN A 25 28.42 -28.38 6.97
CA ASN A 25 28.70 -27.69 5.72
C ASN A 25 27.45 -27.23 4.96
N LEU A 26 26.30 -27.92 5.12
CA LEU A 26 25.06 -27.49 4.47
C LEU A 26 24.55 -26.17 5.07
N LEU A 27 24.48 -26.07 6.40
CA LEU A 27 24.04 -24.87 7.12
C LEU A 27 24.97 -23.66 6.87
N ARG A 28 26.28 -23.89 6.81
CA ARG A 28 27.26 -22.83 6.55
C ARG A 28 27.18 -22.26 5.13
N HIS A 29 26.80 -23.08 4.15
CA HIS A 29 26.62 -22.65 2.76
C HIS A 29 25.34 -21.82 2.57
N TYR A 30 24.32 -22.02 3.42
CA TYR A 30 23.10 -21.21 3.41
C TYR A 30 23.29 -19.83 4.08
N ASP A 31 24.10 -19.74 5.14
CA ASP A 31 24.42 -18.46 5.80
C ASP A 31 25.28 -17.53 4.91
N GLU A 32 26.25 -18.08 4.15
CA GLU A 32 27.12 -17.29 3.27
C GLU A 32 26.38 -16.73 2.03
N GLN A 33 25.27 -17.33 1.59
CA GLN A 33 24.45 -16.78 0.49
C GLN A 33 23.50 -15.66 0.95
N LEU A 34 23.26 -15.52 2.25
CA LEU A 34 22.29 -14.57 2.81
C LEU A 34 22.84 -13.13 2.90
N LEU A 35 24.17 -12.96 2.90
CA LEU A 35 24.85 -11.68 3.12
C LEU A 35 25.22 -10.92 1.82
N CYS A 36 24.96 -11.49 0.64
CA CYS A 36 25.52 -11.01 -0.63
C CYS A 36 24.67 -9.98 -1.40
N ASP A 37 23.42 -9.70 -0.99
CA ASP A 37 22.48 -8.88 -1.78
C ASP A 37 22.32 -7.43 -1.28
N TYR A 38 23.17 -6.98 -0.34
CA TYR A 38 23.25 -5.56 0.06
C TYR A 38 24.22 -4.81 -0.88
N ASN A 39 23.77 -4.47 -2.09
CA ASN A 39 24.43 -3.42 -2.87
C ASN A 39 24.08 -2.07 -2.23
N GLU A 40 25.05 -1.45 -1.55
CA GLU A 40 24.92 -0.16 -0.86
C GLU A 40 25.10 1.07 -1.79
N ASP A 41 25.23 0.87 -3.11
CA ASP A 41 25.76 1.91 -4.02
C ASP A 41 24.71 2.74 -4.79
N GLU A 42 23.42 2.71 -4.43
CA GLU A 42 22.43 3.65 -4.98
C GLU A 42 22.27 4.86 -4.04
N ASP A 43 23.24 5.78 -4.12
CA ASP A 43 23.01 7.20 -3.84
C ASP A 43 22.09 7.76 -4.93
N ASP A 44 20.80 7.42 -4.82
CA ASP A 44 19.74 7.96 -5.68
C ASP A 44 19.67 9.48 -5.48
N ASP A 45 20.17 10.24 -6.46
CA ASP A 45 19.82 11.64 -6.61
C ASP A 45 18.28 11.74 -6.61
N ILE A 46 17.72 12.36 -5.57
CA ILE A 46 16.27 12.52 -5.33
C ILE A 46 15.50 13.15 -6.52
N PHE A 47 16.23 13.67 -7.51
CA PHE A 47 15.72 14.39 -8.67
C PHE A 47 16.12 13.81 -10.02
N ASP A 48 16.92 12.73 -10.10
CA ASP A 48 17.22 12.07 -11.37
C ASP A 48 16.11 11.07 -11.73
N ASP A 49 14.97 11.64 -12.12
CA ASP A 49 13.80 10.86 -12.51
C ASP A 49 13.94 10.39 -13.97
N THR A 50 13.97 9.07 -14.20
CA THR A 50 13.84 8.55 -15.56
C THR A 50 12.41 8.77 -16.09
N ASP A 51 12.27 9.13 -17.37
CA ASP A 51 10.95 9.36 -18.00
C ASP A 51 9.93 8.23 -17.73
N ALA A 52 10.42 6.99 -17.71
CA ALA A 52 9.59 5.79 -17.52
C ALA A 52 9.02 5.68 -16.09
N GLU A 53 9.76 6.16 -15.09
CA GLU A 53 9.31 6.14 -13.70
C GLU A 53 8.37 7.29 -13.38
N VAL A 54 8.55 8.46 -14.00
CA VAL A 54 7.59 9.58 -13.93
C VAL A 54 6.24 9.14 -14.49
N GLU A 55 6.24 8.51 -15.66
CA GLU A 55 5.04 7.98 -16.29
C GLU A 55 4.37 6.90 -15.43
N TYR A 56 5.15 6.04 -14.78
CA TYR A 56 4.62 5.03 -13.85
C TYR A 56 3.88 5.66 -12.68
N VAL A 57 4.48 6.66 -12.03
CA VAL A 57 3.88 7.34 -10.87
C VAL A 57 2.62 8.11 -11.28
N GLN A 58 2.67 8.85 -12.39
CA GLN A 58 1.48 9.59 -12.87
C GLN A 58 0.30 8.66 -13.17
N ASN A 59 0.56 7.49 -13.77
CA ASN A 59 -0.47 6.50 -14.02
C ASN A 59 -0.97 5.81 -12.74
N GLU A 60 -0.14 5.69 -11.71
CA GLU A 60 -0.50 5.04 -10.45
C GLU A 60 -1.49 5.88 -9.62
N PHE A 61 -1.42 7.21 -9.72
CA PHE A 61 -2.32 8.12 -8.99
C PHE A 61 -3.43 8.70 -9.88
N ALA A 62 -3.59 8.15 -11.10
CA ALA A 62 -4.74 8.43 -11.93
C ALA A 62 -6.05 8.05 -11.19
N PRO A 63 -7.17 8.76 -11.42
CA PRO A 63 -8.44 8.44 -10.79
C PRO A 63 -8.78 6.96 -10.98
N LEU A 64 -9.09 6.28 -9.87
CA LEU A 64 -9.55 4.90 -9.88
C LEU A 64 -10.76 4.77 -10.81
N VAL A 65 -10.57 4.09 -11.94
CA VAL A 65 -11.64 3.84 -12.90
C VAL A 65 -12.62 2.86 -12.26
N ASN A 66 -13.92 3.05 -12.52
CA ASN A 66 -14.95 2.18 -11.97
C ASN A 66 -14.92 0.76 -12.58
N ASP A 67 -14.28 0.60 -13.75
CA ASP A 67 -14.11 -0.67 -14.44
C ASP A 67 -12.64 -0.89 -14.85
N ASP A 68 -12.16 -2.11 -14.63
CA ASP A 68 -10.78 -2.55 -14.80
C ASP A 68 -10.63 -3.57 -15.95
N ASP A 69 -11.67 -3.79 -16.78
CA ASP A 69 -11.62 -4.80 -17.85
C ASP A 69 -10.56 -4.49 -18.93
N ASP A 70 -10.12 -3.23 -19.06
CA ASP A 70 -9.04 -2.83 -19.99
C ASP A 70 -7.62 -3.17 -19.50
N ILE A 71 -7.46 -3.70 -18.28
CA ILE A 71 -6.13 -4.00 -17.69
C ILE A 71 -5.34 -5.09 -18.46
N LEU A 72 -6.01 -5.85 -19.34
CA LEU A 72 -5.42 -6.98 -20.09
C LEU A 72 -5.29 -6.77 -21.60
N GLN A 73 -5.83 -5.71 -22.20
CA GLN A 73 -5.50 -5.37 -23.58
C GLN A 73 -4.40 -4.33 -23.54
N GLY A 74 -3.18 -4.74 -23.89
CA GLY A 74 -2.13 -3.78 -24.20
C GLY A 74 -2.71 -2.75 -25.14
N ALA A 75 -2.61 -1.47 -24.78
CA ALA A 75 -3.12 -0.37 -25.57
C ALA A 75 -2.58 -0.45 -27.00
N THR A 76 -3.38 -0.98 -27.92
CA THR A 76 -3.18 -0.84 -29.36
C THR A 76 -3.70 0.54 -29.75
N VAL A 77 -2.93 1.55 -29.40
CA VAL A 77 -3.00 2.85 -30.10
C VAL A 77 -1.95 2.77 -31.21
N PRO A 78 -2.30 2.99 -32.48
CA PRO A 78 -1.29 3.04 -33.54
C PRO A 78 -0.47 4.31 -33.35
N ALA A 79 0.76 4.17 -32.83
CA ALA A 79 1.75 5.23 -32.80
C ALA A 79 2.63 5.16 -34.06
N PRO A 80 2.97 6.31 -34.69
CA PRO A 80 4.02 6.35 -35.69
C PRO A 80 5.36 6.02 -35.00
N ALA A 81 6.24 5.36 -35.75
CA ALA A 81 7.49 4.82 -35.27
C ALA A 81 8.44 5.89 -34.72
N GLU A 82 8.85 5.78 -33.45
CA GLU A 82 10.18 6.19 -32.98
C GLU A 82 10.45 5.69 -31.55
N ASN A 83 11.65 5.13 -31.37
CA ASN A 83 12.35 4.77 -30.12
C ASN A 83 11.64 3.86 -29.10
N THR A 84 11.84 2.54 -29.26
CA THR A 84 11.54 1.52 -28.25
C THR A 84 12.48 1.63 -27.05
N LYS A 85 12.18 2.51 -26.09
CA LYS A 85 12.65 2.35 -24.69
C LYS A 85 11.95 1.12 -24.11
N ALA A 86 12.71 0.17 -23.56
CA ALA A 86 12.18 -1.03 -22.94
C ALA A 86 11.22 -0.64 -21.80
N LYS A 87 9.94 -1.01 -21.93
CA LYS A 87 8.95 -0.81 -20.86
C LYS A 87 9.42 -1.56 -19.62
N ILE A 88 9.61 -0.85 -18.52
CA ILE A 88 9.92 -1.45 -17.21
C ILE A 88 8.86 -2.55 -16.94
N PRO A 89 9.27 -3.81 -16.77
CA PRO A 89 8.33 -4.90 -16.56
C PRO A 89 7.50 -4.61 -15.30
N ARG A 90 6.18 -4.76 -15.41
CA ARG A 90 5.26 -4.66 -14.28
C ARG A 90 5.81 -5.52 -13.13
N SER A 91 5.71 -5.06 -11.88
CA SER A 91 5.74 -5.99 -10.75
C SER A 91 4.56 -6.95 -10.96
N THR A 92 4.85 -8.10 -11.55
CA THR A 92 3.87 -9.14 -11.84
C THR A 92 3.39 -9.70 -10.52
N MET A 93 2.08 -9.86 -10.38
CA MET A 93 1.53 -10.60 -9.25
C MET A 93 2.22 -11.97 -9.17
N PRO A 94 2.47 -12.52 -7.97
CA PRO A 94 3.08 -13.83 -7.82
C PRO A 94 2.27 -14.87 -8.59
N THR A 95 2.94 -15.83 -9.24
CA THR A 95 2.25 -16.83 -10.09
C THR A 95 1.37 -17.75 -9.26
N TRP A 96 1.85 -18.18 -8.08
CA TRP A 96 1.13 -19.02 -7.13
C TRP A 96 -0.12 -18.34 -6.53
N LEU A 97 -0.18 -17.01 -6.51
CA LEU A 97 -1.29 -16.29 -5.88
C LEU A 97 -2.59 -16.50 -6.64
N HIS A 98 -2.54 -16.78 -7.94
CA HIS A 98 -3.73 -17.04 -8.73
C HIS A 98 -4.48 -18.26 -8.20
N ASP A 99 -3.76 -19.34 -7.91
CA ASP A 99 -4.34 -20.60 -7.44
C ASP A 99 -4.88 -20.44 -6.02
N GLU A 100 -4.12 -19.81 -5.12
CA GLU A 100 -4.58 -19.46 -3.76
C GLU A 100 -5.84 -18.58 -3.79
N TYR A 101 -5.93 -17.64 -4.75
CA TYR A 101 -7.12 -16.81 -4.93
C TYR A 101 -8.31 -17.61 -5.48
N VAL A 102 -8.09 -18.56 -6.39
CA VAL A 102 -9.14 -19.45 -6.89
C VAL A 102 -9.71 -20.29 -5.74
N ASP A 103 -8.84 -20.86 -4.90
CA ASP A 103 -9.23 -21.66 -3.75
C ASP A 103 -9.98 -20.82 -2.71
N ALA A 104 -9.47 -19.64 -2.40
CA ALA A 104 -10.12 -18.67 -1.53
C ALA A 104 -11.55 -18.34 -2.01
N ARG A 105 -11.72 -18.06 -3.31
CA ARG A 105 -13.04 -17.78 -3.88
C ARG A 105 -13.97 -18.99 -3.80
N THR A 106 -13.48 -20.18 -4.14
CA THR A 106 -14.29 -21.41 -4.13
C THR A 106 -14.79 -21.70 -2.72
N ARG A 107 -13.90 -21.54 -1.72
CA ARG A 107 -14.26 -21.63 -0.32
C ARG A 107 -15.32 -20.59 0.07
N LEU A 108 -15.11 -19.32 -0.25
CA LEU A 108 -16.08 -18.25 0.04
C LEU A 108 -17.44 -18.50 -0.60
N GLN A 109 -17.48 -18.97 -1.85
CA GLN A 109 -18.72 -19.35 -2.52
C GLN A 109 -19.44 -20.47 -1.79
N SER A 110 -18.71 -21.49 -1.34
CA SER A 110 -19.28 -22.61 -0.58
C SER A 110 -19.85 -22.16 0.77
N GLU A 111 -19.17 -21.26 1.47
CA GLU A 111 -19.60 -20.69 2.75
C GLU A 111 -20.85 -19.83 2.54
N ILE A 112 -20.82 -18.89 1.60
CA ILE A 112 -21.96 -18.01 1.28
C ILE A 112 -23.19 -18.82 0.84
N ALA A 113 -23.00 -19.88 0.05
CA ALA A 113 -24.12 -20.73 -0.37
C ALA A 113 -24.75 -21.49 0.82
N LYS A 114 -23.96 -21.83 1.85
CA LYS A 114 -24.42 -22.59 3.00
C LYS A 114 -25.05 -21.72 4.09
N THR A 115 -24.43 -20.60 4.44
CA THR A 115 -24.80 -19.75 5.60
C THR A 115 -25.29 -18.37 5.20
N GLY A 116 -25.18 -17.99 3.92
CA GLY A 116 -25.50 -16.65 3.42
C GLY A 116 -24.36 -15.65 3.59
N ARG A 117 -23.30 -15.98 4.34
CA ARG A 117 -22.17 -15.09 4.65
C ARG A 117 -20.84 -15.86 4.79
N PRO A 118 -19.68 -15.23 4.50
CA PRO A 118 -18.38 -15.82 4.76
C PRO A 118 -18.19 -16.18 6.25
N ALA A 119 -17.45 -17.24 6.54
CA ALA A 119 -17.16 -17.66 7.91
C ALA A 119 -16.39 -16.59 8.70
N CYS A 120 -15.55 -15.78 8.04
CA CYS A 120 -14.88 -14.67 8.70
C CYS A 120 -15.88 -13.63 9.25
N TYR A 121 -17.00 -13.39 8.56
CA TYR A 121 -18.01 -12.41 9.00
C TYR A 121 -18.78 -12.92 10.22
N GLU A 122 -19.07 -14.21 10.28
CA GLU A 122 -19.66 -14.87 11.47
C GLU A 122 -18.74 -14.74 12.69
N ASN A 123 -17.42 -14.73 12.46
CA ASN A 123 -16.41 -14.52 13.51
C ASN A 123 -16.16 -13.03 13.83
N GLY A 124 -16.92 -12.10 13.24
CA GLY A 124 -16.74 -10.66 13.43
C GLY A 124 -15.45 -10.10 12.82
N GLN A 125 -14.92 -10.76 11.78
CA GLN A 125 -13.67 -10.37 11.11
C GLN A 125 -13.87 -10.23 9.60
N PHE A 126 -13.00 -9.47 8.94
CA PHE A 126 -12.95 -9.39 7.47
C PHE A 126 -11.80 -10.21 6.88
N THR A 127 -10.88 -10.68 7.71
CA THR A 127 -9.67 -11.36 7.27
C THR A 127 -9.85 -12.86 7.20
N MET A 128 -9.40 -13.45 6.11
CA MET A 128 -9.18 -14.88 5.96
C MET A 128 -7.68 -15.12 5.94
N THR A 129 -7.17 -15.67 7.03
CA THR A 129 -5.76 -16.02 7.19
C THR A 129 -5.67 -17.52 7.42
N ALA A 130 -4.72 -18.18 6.75
CA ALA A 130 -4.42 -19.57 7.07
C ALA A 130 -3.94 -19.65 8.53
N PRO A 131 -4.41 -20.62 9.32
CA PRO A 131 -3.88 -20.80 10.66
C PRO A 131 -2.38 -21.12 10.58
N PRO A 132 -1.57 -20.66 11.56
CA PRO A 132 -0.18 -21.06 11.64
C PRO A 132 -0.04 -22.58 11.60
N LEU A 133 1.01 -23.09 10.96
CA LEU A 133 1.24 -24.52 10.74
C LEU A 133 1.13 -25.37 12.03
N VAL A 134 1.54 -24.82 13.17
CA VAL A 134 1.45 -25.49 14.48
C VAL A 134 0.00 -25.86 14.87
N PHE A 135 -0.98 -25.12 14.35
CA PHE A 135 -2.41 -25.37 14.58
C PHE A 135 -3.06 -26.18 13.44
N SER A 136 -2.28 -26.58 12.42
CA SER A 136 -2.81 -27.45 11.37
C SER A 136 -3.12 -28.83 11.96
N ARG A 137 -4.37 -29.27 11.84
CA ARG A 137 -4.84 -30.59 12.30
C ARG A 137 -4.22 -31.74 11.51
N VAL A 138 -3.72 -31.45 10.32
CA VAL A 138 -3.00 -32.38 9.45
C VAL A 138 -1.62 -31.78 9.27
N VAL A 139 -0.62 -32.36 9.92
CA VAL A 139 0.78 -32.03 9.66
C VAL A 139 1.11 -32.74 8.34
N PRO A 140 1.23 -32.02 7.21
CA PRO A 140 1.44 -32.68 5.92
C PRO A 140 2.76 -33.45 5.95
N TYR A 141 2.81 -34.61 5.30
CA TYR A 141 4.00 -35.48 5.28
C TYR A 141 5.22 -34.73 4.70
N GLU A 142 4.99 -33.90 3.69
CA GLU A 142 5.96 -32.96 3.11
C GLU A 142 5.63 -31.53 3.59
N ILE A 143 6.65 -30.78 3.99
CA ILE A 143 6.51 -29.34 4.25
C ILE A 143 6.95 -28.60 3.01
N GLU A 144 6.13 -27.68 2.53
CA GLU A 144 6.54 -26.76 1.49
C GLU A 144 6.74 -25.35 2.06
N PRO A 145 7.70 -24.57 1.52
CA PRO A 145 7.90 -23.19 1.94
C PRO A 145 6.62 -22.34 1.92
N ILE A 146 5.74 -22.55 0.93
CA ILE A 146 4.48 -21.79 0.76
C ILE A 146 3.55 -21.89 1.97
N ASP A 147 3.67 -22.96 2.77
CA ASP A 147 2.91 -23.11 4.00
C ASP A 147 3.23 -22.04 5.06
N PHE A 148 4.38 -21.38 4.98
CA PHE A 148 4.82 -20.35 5.92
C PHE A 148 4.43 -18.94 5.48
N TYR A 149 4.26 -18.69 4.18
CA TYR A 149 3.97 -17.36 3.63
C TYR A 149 2.64 -17.29 2.90
N ARG A 150 1.65 -18.09 3.31
CA ARG A 150 0.31 -18.07 2.73
C ARG A 150 -0.30 -16.66 2.76
N PRO A 151 -1.00 -16.25 1.69
CA PRO A 151 -1.49 -14.89 1.56
C PRO A 151 -2.56 -14.58 2.60
N GLN A 152 -2.51 -13.37 3.16
CA GLN A 152 -3.61 -12.85 3.96
C GLN A 152 -4.64 -12.20 3.05
N PHE A 153 -5.87 -12.73 3.05
CA PHE A 153 -6.95 -12.15 2.28
C PHE A 153 -7.87 -11.29 3.16
N PHE A 154 -8.19 -10.08 2.71
CA PHE A 154 -9.25 -9.25 3.26
C PHE A 154 -10.50 -9.39 2.38
N VAL A 155 -11.58 -9.92 2.95
CA VAL A 155 -12.83 -10.21 2.26
C VAL A 155 -13.77 -9.01 2.37
N TRP A 156 -13.95 -8.27 1.28
CA TRP A 156 -14.81 -7.09 1.19
C TRP A 156 -16.03 -7.35 0.30
N LEU A 157 -17.15 -7.72 0.91
CA LEU A 157 -18.41 -8.05 0.24
C LEU A 157 -19.55 -7.20 0.83
N PRO A 158 -19.56 -5.88 0.62
CA PRO A 158 -20.52 -4.98 1.25
C PRO A 158 -21.99 -5.31 0.90
N HIS A 159 -22.24 -5.97 -0.23
CA HIS A 159 -23.60 -6.38 -0.63
C HIS A 159 -24.25 -7.42 0.31
N LEU A 160 -23.43 -8.16 1.07
CA LEU A 160 -23.91 -9.12 2.08
C LEU A 160 -24.27 -8.44 3.42
N LEU A 161 -23.80 -7.21 3.60
CA LEU A 161 -24.05 -6.38 4.79
C LEU A 161 -25.19 -5.40 4.52
N GLN A 162 -25.28 -4.86 3.31
CA GLN A 162 -26.33 -3.92 2.92
C GLN A 162 -26.57 -3.91 1.40
N ARG A 163 -27.80 -3.58 0.99
CA ARG A 163 -28.11 -3.32 -0.42
C ARG A 163 -27.45 -2.03 -0.91
N ILE A 164 -26.75 -2.10 -2.04
CA ILE A 164 -25.95 -1.00 -2.57
C ILE A 164 -26.71 -0.28 -3.69
N PRO A 165 -27.04 1.01 -3.56
CA PRO A 165 -27.60 1.80 -4.66
C PRO A 165 -26.53 2.09 -5.71
N CYS A 166 -26.92 2.23 -6.97
CA CYS A 166 -25.99 2.61 -8.04
C CYS A 166 -25.55 4.08 -7.85
N PRO A 167 -24.24 4.37 -7.69
CA PRO A 167 -23.75 5.74 -7.50
C PRO A 167 -24.13 6.64 -8.68
N GLU A 168 -23.93 6.16 -9.90
CA GLU A 168 -24.24 6.93 -11.11
C GLU A 168 -25.73 7.27 -11.24
N CYS A 169 -26.60 6.30 -10.96
CA CYS A 169 -28.05 6.53 -11.03
C CYS A 169 -28.52 7.47 -9.91
N LYS A 170 -27.88 7.40 -8.74
CA LYS A 170 -28.14 8.33 -7.64
C LYS A 170 -27.78 9.76 -8.03
N ASP A 171 -26.58 9.95 -8.59
CA ASP A 171 -26.09 11.27 -9.01
C ASP A 171 -26.94 11.86 -10.16
N THR A 172 -27.36 11.01 -11.11
CA THR A 172 -28.24 11.39 -12.24
C THR A 172 -29.75 11.36 -11.90
N LYS A 173 -30.12 11.11 -10.64
CA LYS A 173 -31.52 10.99 -10.17
C LYS A 173 -32.37 9.96 -10.93
N ARG A 174 -31.75 8.96 -11.56
CA ARG A 174 -32.43 7.84 -12.25
C ARG A 174 -33.09 6.90 -11.23
N ARG A 175 -34.29 6.44 -11.57
CA ARG A 175 -35.13 5.56 -10.73
C ARG A 175 -35.61 4.36 -11.53
N THR A 176 -35.99 3.31 -10.82
CA THR A 176 -36.69 2.17 -11.45
C THR A 176 -38.07 2.59 -11.93
N LYS A 177 -38.73 1.74 -12.74
CA LYS A 177 -40.12 1.94 -13.18
C LYS A 177 -41.12 2.12 -12.02
N GLN A 178 -40.77 1.65 -10.82
CA GLN A 178 -41.56 1.77 -9.59
C GLN A 178 -41.17 2.99 -8.73
N GLY A 179 -40.34 3.91 -9.23
CA GLY A 179 -39.88 5.09 -8.50
C GLY A 179 -38.81 4.82 -7.43
N GLN A 180 -38.31 3.59 -7.32
CA GLN A 180 -37.32 3.21 -6.31
C GLN A 180 -35.88 3.50 -6.76
N PRO A 181 -34.92 3.62 -5.84
CA PRO A 181 -33.50 3.70 -6.18
C PRO A 181 -33.05 2.49 -7.00
N VAL A 182 -32.25 2.74 -8.04
CA VAL A 182 -31.66 1.65 -8.83
C VAL A 182 -30.56 1.00 -8.00
N MET A 183 -30.70 -0.30 -7.74
CA MET A 183 -29.72 -1.07 -6.97
C MET A 183 -28.70 -1.75 -7.89
N LEU A 184 -27.51 -1.97 -7.36
CA LEU A 184 -26.49 -2.77 -8.02
C LEU A 184 -26.79 -4.26 -7.89
N ARG A 185 -26.39 -5.03 -8.91
CA ARG A 185 -26.41 -6.49 -8.90
C ARG A 185 -24.98 -7.02 -8.90
N VAL A 186 -24.79 -8.17 -8.28
CA VAL A 186 -23.52 -8.90 -8.34
C VAL A 186 -23.31 -9.35 -9.79
N LEU A 187 -22.16 -8.99 -10.37
CA LEU A 187 -21.72 -9.45 -11.68
C LEU A 187 -20.86 -10.71 -11.54
N GLY A 188 -19.97 -10.72 -10.54
CA GLY A 188 -19.10 -11.85 -10.26
C GLY A 188 -17.81 -11.44 -9.56
N TRP A 189 -16.84 -12.36 -9.54
CA TRP A 189 -15.53 -12.13 -8.95
C TRP A 189 -14.57 -11.45 -9.95
N PRO A 190 -13.71 -10.53 -9.51
CA PRO A 190 -12.55 -10.09 -10.27
C PRO A 190 -11.63 -11.26 -10.65
N LYS A 191 -10.85 -11.09 -11.72
CA LYS A 191 -9.90 -12.12 -12.19
C LYS A 191 -8.72 -12.32 -11.23
N GLN A 192 -8.35 -11.29 -10.48
CA GLN A 192 -7.23 -11.28 -9.55
C GLN A 192 -7.59 -10.49 -8.29
N PRO A 193 -6.97 -10.80 -7.14
CA PRO A 193 -7.14 -10.00 -5.94
C PRO A 193 -6.39 -8.67 -6.05
N ARG A 194 -6.76 -7.71 -5.21
CA ARG A 194 -6.09 -6.40 -5.17
C ARG A 194 -4.95 -6.41 -4.15
N ARG A 195 -3.72 -6.11 -4.57
CA ARG A 195 -2.56 -6.02 -3.67
C ARG A 195 -2.59 -4.75 -2.83
N VAL A 196 -2.32 -4.90 -1.55
CA VAL A 196 -2.13 -3.84 -0.57
C VAL A 196 -0.85 -4.12 0.21
N VAL A 197 -0.08 -3.08 0.47
CA VAL A 197 1.17 -3.15 1.23
C VAL A 197 0.87 -2.76 2.67
N ASP A 198 1.25 -3.61 3.62
CA ASP A 198 1.29 -3.30 5.05
C ASP A 198 2.74 -3.07 5.50
N ILE A 199 2.95 -2.83 6.79
CA ILE A 199 4.28 -2.53 7.37
C ILE A 199 5.26 -3.70 7.18
N GLU A 200 4.81 -4.95 7.33
CA GLU A 200 5.69 -6.14 7.35
C GLU A 200 5.42 -7.10 6.19
N HIS A 201 4.22 -7.07 5.61
CA HIS A 201 3.79 -8.05 4.62
C HIS A 201 2.75 -7.49 3.65
N LEU A 202 2.35 -8.30 2.69
CA LEU A 202 1.30 -7.97 1.73
C LEU A 202 -0.06 -8.49 2.20
N VAL A 203 -1.10 -7.68 1.99
CA VAL A 203 -2.50 -8.04 2.18
C VAL A 203 -3.20 -8.01 0.83
N PHE A 204 -4.12 -8.95 0.59
CA PHE A 204 -4.82 -9.07 -0.69
C PHE A 204 -6.32 -8.90 -0.49
N ILE A 205 -6.94 -7.93 -1.17
CA ILE A 205 -8.39 -7.74 -1.08
C ILE A 205 -9.09 -8.66 -2.06
N ILE A 206 -10.09 -9.38 -1.55
CA ILE A 206 -11.05 -10.17 -2.31
C ILE A 206 -12.41 -9.46 -2.21
N GLY A 207 -13.07 -9.26 -3.34
CA GLY A 207 -14.38 -8.63 -3.38
C GLY A 207 -15.13 -8.93 -4.65
N HIS A 208 -16.27 -8.27 -4.87
CA HIS A 208 -17.11 -8.48 -6.05
C HIS A 208 -17.05 -7.31 -7.02
N ARG A 209 -17.32 -7.64 -8.29
CA ARG A 209 -17.75 -6.70 -9.31
C ARG A 209 -19.26 -6.59 -9.25
N TYR A 210 -19.73 -5.35 -9.32
CA TYR A 210 -21.13 -5.00 -9.38
C TYR A 210 -21.46 -4.42 -10.75
N ARG A 211 -22.72 -4.57 -11.17
CA ARG A 211 -23.26 -3.94 -12.37
C ARG A 211 -24.58 -3.25 -12.04
N CYS A 212 -24.77 -2.07 -12.61
CA CYS A 212 -26.04 -1.37 -12.52
C CYS A 212 -27.15 -2.14 -13.23
N ALA A 213 -28.29 -2.31 -12.56
CA ALA A 213 -29.46 -3.00 -13.09
C ALA A 213 -30.29 -2.16 -14.08
N HIS A 214 -29.97 -0.87 -14.27
CA HIS A 214 -30.69 0.01 -15.18
C HIS A 214 -30.18 -0.14 -16.62
N ASP A 215 -31.10 -0.29 -17.57
CA ASP A 215 -30.82 -0.65 -18.97
C ASP A 215 -29.91 0.36 -19.69
N GLU A 216 -30.04 1.65 -19.38
CA GLU A 216 -29.20 2.71 -19.96
C GLU A 216 -27.87 2.92 -19.21
N CYS A 217 -27.81 2.62 -17.91
CA CYS A 217 -26.61 2.91 -17.13
C CYS A 217 -25.54 1.87 -17.39
N LYS A 218 -25.87 0.58 -17.16
CA LYS A 218 -25.01 -0.60 -17.34
C LYS A 218 -23.58 -0.53 -16.75
N LYS A 219 -23.22 0.56 -16.06
CA LYS A 219 -21.90 0.77 -15.45
C LYS A 219 -21.60 -0.32 -14.43
N THR A 220 -20.33 -0.67 -14.39
CA THR A 220 -19.72 -1.66 -13.53
C THR A 220 -18.90 -0.96 -12.45
N PHE A 221 -18.76 -1.60 -11.30
CA PHE A 221 -18.05 -1.08 -10.14
C PHE A 221 -17.33 -2.20 -9.40
N GLN A 222 -16.10 -1.96 -8.99
CA GLN A 222 -15.46 -2.80 -7.97
C GLN A 222 -16.05 -2.52 -6.59
N SER A 223 -16.08 -3.53 -5.72
CA SER A 223 -16.64 -3.39 -4.38
C SER A 223 -15.97 -2.34 -3.48
N TRP A 224 -14.72 -2.00 -3.79
CA TRP A 224 -13.91 -0.98 -3.12
C TRP A 224 -13.75 0.30 -3.95
N SER A 225 -14.51 0.46 -5.05
CA SER A 225 -14.36 1.67 -5.87
C SER A 225 -14.80 2.91 -5.06
N PRO A 226 -14.15 4.08 -5.25
CA PRO A 226 -14.52 5.30 -4.52
C PRO A 226 -16.01 5.66 -4.68
N ALA A 227 -16.60 5.36 -5.85
CA ALA A 227 -18.02 5.56 -6.08
C ALA A 227 -18.92 4.67 -5.18
N ILE A 228 -18.51 3.42 -4.94
CA ILE A 228 -19.21 2.52 -3.99
C ILE A 228 -19.02 3.03 -2.56
N MET A 229 -17.79 3.38 -2.18
CA MET A 229 -17.51 3.85 -0.82
C MET A 229 -18.34 5.11 -0.46
N ARG A 230 -18.56 6.03 -1.41
CA ARG A 230 -19.42 7.22 -1.22
C ARG A 230 -20.90 6.91 -0.96
N VAL A 231 -21.40 5.75 -1.39
CA VAL A 231 -22.82 5.39 -1.22
C VAL A 231 -23.08 4.41 -0.07
N LEU A 232 -22.03 3.79 0.47
CA LEU A 232 -22.14 2.96 1.67
C LEU A 232 -22.34 3.83 2.93
N PRO A 233 -22.96 3.31 3.99
CA PRO A 233 -23.05 4.02 5.26
C PRO A 233 -21.67 4.33 5.84
N PRO A 234 -21.46 5.51 6.44
CA PRO A 234 -20.17 5.87 7.04
C PRO A 234 -19.61 4.84 8.03
N PRO A 235 -20.40 4.25 8.95
CA PRO A 235 -19.88 3.22 9.88
C PRO A 235 -19.40 1.94 9.19
N LEU A 236 -19.90 1.65 7.99
CA LEU A 236 -19.44 0.50 7.21
C LEU A 236 -18.16 0.86 6.46
N VAL A 237 -18.06 2.07 5.92
CA VAL A 237 -16.86 2.57 5.23
C VAL A 237 -15.65 2.56 6.16
N THR A 238 -15.82 2.93 7.43
CA THR A 238 -14.73 2.89 8.43
C THR A 238 -14.16 1.51 8.70
N LEU A 239 -14.87 0.44 8.32
CA LEU A 239 -14.38 -0.95 8.43
C LEU A 239 -13.50 -1.37 7.25
N PHE A 240 -13.27 -0.50 6.27
CA PHE A 240 -12.38 -0.73 5.13
C PHE A 240 -11.04 0.02 5.36
N PRO A 241 -10.00 -0.65 5.90
CA PRO A 241 -8.81 0.03 6.42
C PRO A 241 -7.72 0.21 5.34
N PHE A 242 -8.10 0.57 4.12
CA PHE A 242 -7.17 0.66 2.99
C PHE A 242 -7.33 1.93 2.19
N HIS A 243 -6.19 2.47 1.77
CA HIS A 243 -6.08 3.56 0.83
C HIS A 243 -5.58 3.02 -0.50
N LEU A 244 -6.45 3.00 -1.50
CA LEU A 244 -6.14 2.38 -2.79
C LEU A 244 -5.68 3.43 -3.80
N THR A 245 -4.60 3.11 -4.51
CA THR A 245 -4.12 3.83 -5.70
C THR A 245 -4.69 3.19 -6.96
N TYR A 246 -4.15 3.40 -8.16
CA TYR A 246 -4.63 2.73 -9.37
C TYR A 246 -4.27 1.24 -9.42
N ARG A 247 -3.05 0.82 -9.06
CA ARG A 247 -2.60 -0.58 -9.16
C ARG A 247 -2.33 -1.26 -7.83
N CYS A 248 -2.12 -0.50 -6.76
CA CYS A 248 -1.85 -1.04 -5.42
C CYS A 248 -2.73 -0.36 -4.35
N GLY A 249 -2.21 -0.28 -3.13
CA GLY A 249 -2.82 0.38 -1.99
C GLY A 249 -1.96 0.19 -0.76
N LEU A 250 -2.21 1.02 0.26
CA LEU A 250 -1.57 0.96 1.57
C LEU A 250 -2.61 0.68 2.65
N THR A 251 -2.22 -0.02 3.70
CA THR A 251 -3.05 -0.13 4.91
C THR A 251 -3.11 1.20 5.64
N GLU A 252 -4.22 1.47 6.35
CA GLU A 252 -4.36 2.64 7.24
C GLU A 252 -3.18 2.75 8.21
N ARG A 253 -2.69 1.60 8.73
CA ARG A 253 -1.54 1.54 9.64
C ARG A 253 -0.27 2.07 8.97
N LEU A 254 0.03 1.61 7.76
CA LEU A 254 1.20 2.06 7.02
C LEU A 254 1.08 3.53 6.63
N VAL A 255 -0.12 4.00 6.27
CA VAL A 255 -0.38 5.43 6.01
C VAL A 255 -0.13 6.28 7.26
N GLY A 256 -0.54 5.83 8.44
CA GLY A 256 -0.25 6.50 9.70
C GLY A 256 1.25 6.60 9.98
N VAL A 257 2.00 5.52 9.73
CA VAL A 257 3.47 5.51 9.88
C VAL A 257 4.14 6.41 8.84
N LEU A 258 3.67 6.41 7.58
CA LEU A 258 4.14 7.31 6.52
C LEU A 258 3.98 8.78 6.94
N ARG A 259 2.76 9.17 7.34
CA ARG A 259 2.44 10.54 7.71
C ARG A 259 3.28 11.02 8.89
N THR A 260 3.36 10.21 9.95
CA THR A 260 4.12 10.58 11.15
C THR A 260 5.63 10.65 10.88
N SER A 261 6.15 9.79 10.00
CA SER A 261 7.56 9.79 9.59
C SER A 261 7.90 11.06 8.80
N PHE A 262 7.09 11.41 7.80
CA PHE A 262 7.32 12.59 6.96
C PHE A 262 7.20 13.89 7.76
N GLN A 263 6.21 13.97 8.65
CA GLN A 263 6.05 15.12 9.55
C GLN A 263 7.26 15.31 10.49
N ARG A 264 8.00 14.24 10.79
CA ARG A 264 9.22 14.28 11.63
C ARG A 264 10.52 14.37 10.83
N GLY A 265 10.43 14.64 9.53
CA GLY A 265 11.60 14.86 8.67
C GLY A 265 12.23 13.60 8.09
N ILE A 266 11.60 12.43 8.21
CA ILE A 266 12.03 11.23 7.48
C ILE A 266 11.51 11.36 6.04
N GLY A 267 12.41 11.58 5.10
CA GLY A 267 12.06 11.70 3.69
C GLY A 267 11.60 10.37 3.05
N PRO A 268 11.08 10.42 1.80
CA PRO A 268 10.57 9.24 1.10
C PRO A 268 11.58 8.10 0.92
N SER A 269 12.85 8.41 0.61
CA SER A 269 13.88 7.38 0.35
C SER A 269 14.26 6.60 1.60
N PRO A 270 14.62 7.25 2.73
CA PRO A 270 14.80 6.55 4.00
C PRO A 270 13.56 5.77 4.44
N PHE A 271 12.36 6.30 4.20
CA PHE A 271 11.11 5.62 4.52
C PHE A 271 10.90 4.33 3.71
N ALA A 272 11.13 4.37 2.39
CA ALA A 272 11.03 3.17 1.56
C ALA A 272 12.03 2.09 1.97
N LYS A 273 13.28 2.49 2.29
CA LYS A 273 14.31 1.60 2.86
C LYS A 273 13.83 0.99 4.18
N TYR A 274 13.26 1.79 5.08
CA TYR A 274 12.68 1.32 6.34
C TYR A 274 11.59 0.25 6.13
N ILE A 275 10.61 0.50 5.26
CA ILE A 275 9.55 -0.48 4.96
C ILE A 275 10.15 -1.74 4.32
N ARG A 276 11.10 -1.61 3.40
CA ARG A 276 11.83 -2.75 2.82
C ARG A 276 12.51 -3.59 3.89
N THR A 277 13.19 -2.96 4.85
CA THR A 277 13.83 -3.68 5.97
C THR A 277 12.80 -4.43 6.82
N MET A 278 11.64 -3.83 7.11
CA MET A 278 10.58 -4.51 7.87
C MET A 278 10.05 -5.75 7.15
N HIS A 279 9.86 -5.63 5.84
CA HIS A 279 9.45 -6.70 4.94
C HIS A 279 10.48 -7.84 4.86
N ILE A 280 11.76 -7.50 4.67
CA ILE A 280 12.87 -8.47 4.68
C ILE A 280 12.95 -9.19 6.03
N ARG A 281 12.88 -8.44 7.14
CA ARG A 281 12.88 -9.02 8.50
C ARG A 281 11.75 -10.03 8.68
N TYR A 282 10.54 -9.73 8.20
CA TYR A 282 9.42 -10.66 8.27
C TYR A 282 9.69 -11.93 7.44
N TYR A 283 10.21 -11.79 6.22
CA TYR A 283 10.65 -12.93 5.41
C TYR A 283 11.71 -13.79 6.09
N GLU A 284 12.73 -13.17 6.71
CA GLU A 284 13.77 -13.89 7.44
C GLU A 284 13.18 -14.68 8.61
N GLN A 285 12.21 -14.13 9.32
CA GLN A 285 11.49 -14.84 10.39
C GLN A 285 10.75 -16.07 9.87
N LEU A 286 10.08 -15.95 8.72
CA LEU A 286 9.41 -17.09 8.08
C LEU A 286 10.42 -18.15 7.64
N HIS A 287 11.56 -17.73 7.10
CA HIS A 287 12.62 -18.64 6.70
C HIS A 287 13.22 -19.38 7.91
N VAL A 288 13.47 -18.67 9.02
CA VAL A 288 13.93 -19.30 10.28
C VAL A 288 12.90 -20.29 10.80
N ALA A 289 11.61 -19.92 10.79
CA ALA A 289 10.53 -20.83 11.21
C ALA A 289 10.47 -22.09 10.33
N TYR A 290 10.67 -21.95 9.02
CA TYR A 290 10.76 -23.07 8.08
C TYR A 290 11.93 -23.99 8.42
N LEU A 291 13.14 -23.44 8.54
CA LEU A 291 14.35 -24.20 8.84
C LEU A 291 14.26 -24.92 10.18
N GLU A 292 13.70 -24.27 11.19
CA GLU A 292 13.50 -24.86 12.50
C GLU A 292 12.50 -26.04 12.45
N THR A 293 11.43 -25.90 11.67
CA THR A 293 10.45 -26.97 11.48
C THR A 293 11.06 -28.16 10.72
N VAL A 294 11.84 -27.89 9.67
CA VAL A 294 12.61 -28.91 8.95
C VAL A 294 13.59 -29.62 9.90
N ARG A 295 14.33 -28.86 10.72
CA ARG A 295 15.28 -29.39 11.71
C ARG A 295 14.59 -30.31 12.72
N GLN A 296 13.45 -29.89 13.28
CA GLN A 296 12.68 -30.70 14.22
C GLN A 296 12.20 -32.01 13.59
N ARG A 297 11.73 -31.97 12.34
CA ARG A 297 11.33 -33.19 11.61
C ARG A 297 12.50 -34.12 11.33
N MET A 298 13.66 -33.57 10.95
CA MET A 298 14.87 -34.37 10.75
C MET A 298 15.33 -35.06 12.04
N GLN A 299 15.07 -34.46 13.21
CA GLN A 299 15.38 -35.06 14.52
C GLN A 299 14.35 -36.11 14.94
N ALA A 300 13.07 -35.91 14.61
CA ALA A 300 11.99 -36.84 14.92
C ALA A 300 11.94 -38.07 13.98
N SER A 301 12.54 -37.98 12.79
CA SER A 301 12.59 -39.10 11.84
C SER A 301 13.57 -40.19 12.33
N ALA A 302 13.04 -41.20 13.00
CA ALA A 302 13.79 -42.39 13.43
C ALA A 302 14.21 -43.30 12.26
N SER A 303 13.59 -43.13 11.08
CA SER A 303 13.63 -44.08 9.97
C SER A 303 14.78 -43.88 8.98
N GLY A 304 15.66 -42.89 9.18
CA GLY A 304 16.78 -42.60 8.26
C GLY A 304 16.37 -42.05 6.88
N LEU A 305 15.08 -42.05 6.56
CA LEU A 305 14.51 -41.38 5.38
C LEU A 305 14.35 -39.90 5.71
N LEU A 306 15.17 -39.07 5.05
CA LEU A 306 15.04 -37.62 5.11
C LEU A 306 13.85 -37.20 4.22
N PRO A 307 12.91 -36.38 4.72
CA PRO A 307 11.91 -35.76 3.87
C PRO A 307 12.61 -34.97 2.75
N SER A 308 12.05 -35.03 1.54
CA SER A 308 12.44 -34.10 0.47
C SER A 308 12.00 -32.71 0.92
N ASN A 309 12.96 -31.83 1.22
CA ASN A 309 12.67 -30.45 1.61
C ASN A 309 13.12 -29.52 0.49
N CYS A 310 12.20 -28.73 -0.04
CA CYS A 310 12.50 -27.71 -1.03
C CYS A 310 13.27 -26.54 -0.36
N PRO A 311 14.21 -25.87 -1.05
CA PRO A 311 14.83 -24.67 -0.50
C PRO A 311 13.77 -23.58 -0.30
N PHE A 312 13.94 -22.75 0.73
CA PHE A 312 13.09 -21.57 0.88
C PHE A 312 13.37 -20.61 -0.28
N PRO A 313 12.33 -20.11 -0.97
CA PRO A 313 12.52 -19.26 -2.14
C PRO A 313 13.15 -17.93 -1.76
N ARG A 314 13.84 -17.29 -2.72
CA ARG A 314 14.43 -15.96 -2.52
C ARG A 314 13.34 -14.90 -2.34
N TRP A 315 13.68 -13.82 -1.64
CA TRP A 315 12.77 -12.68 -1.39
C TRP A 315 12.05 -12.20 -2.66
N ASN A 316 12.79 -11.96 -3.75
CA ASN A 316 12.24 -11.43 -5.00
C ASN A 316 11.79 -12.51 -6.01
N ASP A 317 11.74 -13.79 -5.65
CA ASP A 317 11.39 -14.87 -6.59
C ASP A 317 9.89 -14.82 -6.97
N PRO A 318 9.51 -14.52 -8.24
CA PRO A 318 8.11 -14.41 -8.64
C PRO A 318 7.32 -15.72 -8.57
N SER A 319 8.02 -16.86 -8.65
CA SER A 319 7.45 -18.20 -8.49
C SER A 319 7.51 -18.68 -7.04
N GLY A 320 8.21 -17.95 -6.18
CA GLY A 320 8.46 -18.24 -4.78
C GLY A 320 7.83 -17.19 -3.86
N TYR A 321 8.59 -16.58 -2.94
CA TYR A 321 8.01 -15.65 -1.96
C TYR A 321 7.42 -14.37 -2.58
N ALA A 322 8.04 -13.88 -3.67
CA ALA A 322 7.58 -12.72 -4.46
C ALA A 322 7.30 -11.46 -3.63
N GLY A 323 8.23 -11.10 -2.74
CA GLY A 323 8.17 -9.93 -1.88
C GLY A 323 8.10 -8.63 -2.68
N TYR A 324 7.39 -7.63 -2.15
CA TYR A 324 7.17 -6.36 -2.84
C TYR A 324 7.07 -5.21 -1.84
N VAL A 325 7.83 -4.14 -2.11
CA VAL A 325 7.72 -2.85 -1.43
C VAL A 325 7.69 -1.75 -2.49
N PRO A 326 6.76 -0.78 -2.40
CA PRO A 326 6.73 0.35 -3.31
C PRO A 326 8.00 1.19 -3.25
N SER A 327 8.29 1.89 -4.35
CA SER A 327 9.43 2.79 -4.39
C SER A 327 9.22 4.03 -3.51
N HIS A 328 10.30 4.74 -3.21
CA HIS A 328 10.25 6.03 -2.52
C HIS A 328 9.37 7.04 -3.26
N ARG A 329 9.36 7.01 -4.60
CA ARG A 329 8.52 7.87 -5.44
C ARG A 329 7.04 7.58 -5.28
N TYR A 330 6.67 6.30 -5.18
CA TYR A 330 5.30 5.91 -4.85
C TYR A 330 4.87 6.49 -3.50
N PHE A 331 5.69 6.34 -2.46
CA PHE A 331 5.35 6.87 -1.13
C PHE A 331 5.25 8.40 -1.10
N ARG A 332 6.12 9.10 -1.83
CA ARG A 332 6.04 10.55 -2.02
C ARG A 332 4.73 10.95 -2.68
N ALA A 333 4.44 10.42 -3.86
CA ALA A 333 3.23 10.76 -4.60
C ALA A 333 1.94 10.36 -3.86
N PHE A 334 1.98 9.25 -3.11
CA PHE A 334 0.89 8.87 -2.22
C PHE A 334 0.67 9.91 -1.13
N TYR A 335 1.75 10.35 -0.48
CA TYR A 335 1.67 11.38 0.55
C TYR A 335 1.17 12.71 -0.01
N ASP A 336 1.69 13.14 -1.16
CA ASP A 336 1.26 14.37 -1.84
C ASP A 336 -0.25 14.30 -2.15
N SER A 337 -0.72 13.20 -2.75
CA SER A 337 -2.15 12.96 -2.98
C SER A 337 -2.99 13.00 -1.70
N LEU A 338 -2.48 12.42 -0.61
CA LEU A 338 -3.16 12.40 0.67
C LEU A 338 -3.27 13.83 1.26
N ILE A 339 -2.22 14.63 1.15
CA ILE A 339 -2.20 16.02 1.63
C ILE A 339 -3.15 16.89 0.80
N GLU A 340 -3.12 16.74 -0.53
CA GLU A 340 -4.04 17.42 -1.45
C GLU A 340 -5.51 17.11 -1.12
N LEU A 341 -5.83 15.85 -0.79
CA LEU A 341 -7.18 15.47 -0.37
C LEU A 341 -7.68 16.25 0.85
N HIS A 342 -6.78 16.59 1.78
CA HIS A 342 -7.11 17.31 3.01
C HIS A 342 -6.84 18.82 2.90
N ALA A 343 -6.41 19.34 1.74
CA ALA A 343 -6.00 20.74 1.60
C ALA A 343 -7.09 21.72 2.04
N ALA A 344 -8.35 21.48 1.65
CA ALA A 344 -9.47 22.34 2.05
C ALA A 344 -9.71 22.35 3.57
N GLU A 345 -9.52 21.21 4.25
CA GLU A 345 -9.64 21.12 5.71
C GLU A 345 -8.46 21.82 6.40
N MET A 346 -7.25 21.69 5.85
CA MET A 346 -6.07 22.41 6.35
C MET A 346 -6.23 23.92 6.17
N ASP A 347 -6.70 24.37 5.01
CA ASP A 347 -6.99 25.78 4.73
C ASP A 347 -8.06 26.33 5.67
N GLN A 348 -9.14 25.58 5.90
CA GLN A 348 -10.16 25.95 6.87
C GLN A 348 -9.57 26.03 8.29
N HIS A 349 -8.76 25.05 8.70
CA HIS A 349 -8.12 25.06 10.02
C HIS A 349 -7.21 26.28 10.19
N MET A 350 -6.34 26.57 9.22
CA MET A 350 -5.49 27.77 9.24
C MET A 350 -6.32 29.06 9.31
N ALA A 351 -7.46 29.13 8.62
CA ALA A 351 -8.34 30.29 8.63
C ALA A 351 -9.08 30.49 9.98
N MET A 352 -9.31 29.42 10.74
CA MET A 352 -9.95 29.43 12.08
C MET A 352 -8.98 29.73 13.23
N LEU A 353 -7.69 29.87 12.98
CA LEU A 353 -6.74 30.25 14.04
C LEU A 353 -6.99 31.70 14.51
N SER A 354 -6.34 32.15 15.57
CA SER A 354 -6.39 33.56 16.02
C SER A 354 -5.31 34.41 15.34
N ALA A 355 -5.48 35.74 15.28
CA ALA A 355 -4.46 36.65 14.73
C ALA A 355 -4.57 38.07 15.32
N GLU A 356 -4.40 38.20 16.63
CA GLU A 356 -4.30 39.50 17.31
C GLU A 356 -3.03 40.27 16.91
N GLY A 357 -1.93 39.54 16.71
CA GLY A 357 -0.72 40.01 16.09
C GLY A 357 -0.23 39.02 15.03
N LEU A 358 0.49 39.55 14.05
CA LEU A 358 1.04 38.78 12.95
C LEU A 358 2.53 39.04 12.83
N SER A 359 3.30 37.95 12.79
CA SER A 359 4.66 37.96 12.26
C SER A 359 4.59 37.44 10.83
N HIS A 360 5.31 38.06 9.90
CA HIS A 360 5.33 37.56 8.53
C HIS A 360 6.73 37.68 7.93
N ASP A 361 7.11 36.69 7.13
CA ASP A 361 8.44 36.58 6.55
C ASP A 361 8.38 35.94 5.16
N HIS A 362 9.46 36.13 4.39
CA HIS A 362 9.66 35.52 3.08
C HIS A 362 10.74 34.44 3.15
N SER A 363 10.36 33.20 2.80
CA SER A 363 11.30 32.10 2.64
C SER A 363 11.75 31.94 1.18
N PHE A 364 13.06 31.92 0.96
CA PHE A 364 13.67 31.74 -0.36
C PHE A 364 14.13 30.30 -0.62
N LYS A 365 14.16 29.46 0.42
CA LYS A 365 14.59 28.06 0.27
C LYS A 365 13.60 27.26 -0.57
N VAL A 366 12.31 27.55 -0.39
CA VAL A 366 11.23 26.88 -1.13
C VAL A 366 11.29 27.26 -2.61
N THR A 367 11.50 28.53 -2.94
CA THR A 367 11.58 28.94 -4.35
C THR A 367 12.83 28.42 -5.06
N GLY A 368 13.91 28.16 -4.32
CA GLY A 368 15.10 27.50 -4.84
C GLY A 368 14.89 26.04 -5.26
N ILE A 369 13.90 25.34 -4.71
CA ILE A 369 13.55 23.95 -5.06
C ILE A 369 12.40 23.85 -6.07
N LEU A 370 11.76 24.97 -6.42
CA LEU A 370 10.69 24.99 -7.43
C LEU A 370 11.29 25.01 -8.85
N GLY A 371 10.57 24.37 -9.78
CA GLY A 371 10.92 24.37 -11.19
C GLY A 371 10.90 25.78 -11.80
N LYS A 372 11.79 26.01 -12.76
CA LYS A 372 11.84 27.24 -13.56
C LYS A 372 11.09 27.05 -14.88
N VAL A 373 10.34 28.06 -15.32
CA VAL A 373 9.68 28.06 -16.63
C VAL A 373 10.59 28.80 -17.60
N ASN A 374 11.05 28.12 -18.68
CA ASN A 374 12.02 28.67 -19.63
C ASN A 374 13.28 29.25 -18.97
N GLY A 375 13.77 28.59 -17.90
CA GLY A 375 14.94 29.05 -17.14
C GLY A 375 14.68 30.23 -16.20
N VAL A 376 13.45 30.74 -16.12
CA VAL A 376 13.05 31.85 -15.23
C VAL A 376 12.30 31.32 -14.02
N ALA A 377 12.65 31.80 -12.82
CA ALA A 377 11.92 31.47 -11.60
C ALA A 377 10.55 32.17 -11.61
N THR A 378 9.48 31.38 -11.51
CA THR A 378 8.10 31.88 -11.49
C THR A 378 7.75 32.60 -10.19
N PHE A 379 8.38 32.17 -9.09
CA PHE A 379 8.15 32.71 -7.75
C PHE A 379 9.48 33.15 -7.12
N GLY A 380 9.49 34.36 -6.57
CA GLY A 380 10.65 34.94 -5.90
C GLY A 380 10.72 34.54 -4.42
N ALA A 381 9.58 34.33 -3.77
CA ALA A 381 9.52 33.92 -2.37
C ALA A 381 8.26 33.12 -2.02
N LEU A 382 8.31 32.40 -0.90
CA LEU A 382 7.14 31.92 -0.17
C LEU A 382 6.88 32.87 1.00
N HIS A 383 5.80 33.63 0.94
CA HIS A 383 5.35 34.47 2.03
C HIS A 383 4.57 33.65 3.05
N THR A 384 4.97 33.75 4.32
CA THR A 384 4.30 33.08 5.44
C THR A 384 3.91 34.12 6.48
N ALA A 385 2.67 34.09 6.94
CA ALA A 385 2.20 34.86 8.09
C ALA A 385 1.84 33.91 9.23
N CYS A 386 2.39 34.16 10.42
CA CYS A 386 2.14 33.40 11.64
C CYS A 386 1.50 34.29 12.71
N ASN A 387 0.65 33.71 13.54
CA ASN A 387 0.05 34.42 14.68
C ASN A 387 1.02 34.51 15.88
N ASN A 388 0.53 35.09 16.98
CA ASN A 388 1.27 35.25 18.24
C ASN A 388 1.75 33.93 18.88
N TYR A 389 1.19 32.79 18.47
CA TYR A 389 1.54 31.46 18.97
C TYR A 389 2.52 30.72 18.05
N GLY A 390 2.99 31.38 16.98
CA GLY A 390 3.85 30.76 15.98
C GLY A 390 3.11 29.80 15.04
N GLU A 391 1.78 29.81 15.05
CA GLU A 391 0.96 28.99 14.17
C GLU A 391 0.80 29.67 12.81
N CYS A 392 0.92 28.88 11.75
CA CYS A 392 0.82 29.38 10.39
C CYS A 392 -0.63 29.78 10.06
N ARG A 393 -0.84 31.05 9.71
CA ARG A 393 -2.14 31.60 9.31
C ARG A 393 -2.36 31.65 7.82
N LYS A 394 -1.31 31.95 7.07
CA LYS A 394 -1.39 32.09 5.63
C LYS A 394 -0.04 31.82 5.01
N MET A 395 -0.03 31.04 3.94
CA MET A 395 1.13 30.82 3.09
C MET A 395 0.74 31.09 1.65
N THR A 396 1.59 31.81 0.92
CA THR A 396 1.38 32.06 -0.50
C THR A 396 2.70 32.22 -1.23
N LEU A 397 2.81 31.65 -2.43
CA LEU A 397 3.96 31.89 -3.30
C LEU A 397 3.80 33.25 -3.98
N THR A 398 4.79 34.13 -3.82
CA THR A 398 4.78 35.47 -4.38
C THR A 398 5.78 35.60 -5.53
N PRO A 399 5.46 36.33 -6.61
CA PRO A 399 6.38 36.57 -7.72
C PRO A 399 7.65 37.30 -7.25
N THR A 400 7.51 38.27 -6.34
CA THR A 400 8.65 39.00 -5.77
C THR A 400 8.55 39.08 -4.24
N LYS A 401 9.57 39.68 -3.60
CA LYS A 401 9.57 40.07 -2.18
C LYS A 401 8.88 41.42 -1.93
N GLY A 402 8.24 41.98 -2.95
CA GLY A 402 7.56 43.27 -2.88
C GLY A 402 6.37 43.19 -1.94
N HIS A 403 6.21 44.20 -1.09
CA HIS A 403 5.11 44.25 -0.14
C HIS A 403 3.74 44.12 -0.83
N ASN A 404 3.58 44.75 -2.00
CA ASN A 404 2.35 44.69 -2.78
C ASN A 404 1.93 43.26 -3.17
N ASP A 405 2.89 42.35 -3.34
CA ASP A 405 2.60 40.97 -3.76
C ASP A 405 2.07 40.11 -2.61
N CYS A 406 2.38 40.45 -1.35
CA CYS A 406 1.87 39.72 -0.18
C CYS A 406 0.62 40.35 0.45
N MET A 407 0.31 41.62 0.13
CA MET A 407 -0.89 42.31 0.64
C MET A 407 -2.21 41.58 0.41
N PRO A 408 -2.48 40.94 -0.76
CA PRO A 408 -3.70 40.18 -0.96
C PRO A 408 -3.89 39.06 0.07
N ALA A 409 -2.80 38.36 0.40
CA ALA A 409 -2.84 37.27 1.38
C ALA A 409 -3.07 37.78 2.81
N LEU A 410 -2.50 38.93 3.16
CA LEU A 410 -2.73 39.57 4.48
C LEU A 410 -4.16 40.15 4.59
N ALA A 411 -4.71 40.70 3.50
CA ALA A 411 -6.05 41.28 3.48
C ALA A 411 -7.17 40.23 3.67
N GLU A 412 -6.90 38.96 3.41
CA GLU A 412 -7.83 37.86 3.64
C GLU A 412 -7.96 37.48 5.13
N ILE A 413 -6.94 37.77 5.94
CA ILE A 413 -6.91 37.39 7.36
C ILE A 413 -8.03 38.09 8.16
N PRO A 414 -8.25 39.42 8.07
CA PRO A 414 -9.39 40.08 8.72
C PRO A 414 -10.75 39.50 8.33
N VAL A 415 -10.92 39.09 7.06
CA VAL A 415 -12.16 38.50 6.57
C VAL A 415 -12.42 37.15 7.25
N THR A 416 -11.39 36.31 7.35
CA THR A 416 -11.51 35.00 8.01
C THR A 416 -11.66 35.12 9.53
N LEU A 417 -10.98 36.08 10.19
CA LEU A 417 -11.18 36.41 11.60
C LEU A 417 -12.65 36.76 11.90
N ALA A 418 -13.22 37.69 11.12
CA ALA A 418 -14.62 38.08 11.27
C ALA A 418 -15.58 36.91 11.02
N LYS A 419 -15.28 36.06 10.03
CA LYS A 419 -16.09 34.88 9.70
C LYS A 419 -16.12 33.84 10.83
N TYR A 420 -15.00 33.63 11.51
CA TYR A 420 -14.86 32.58 12.53
C TYR A 420 -14.94 33.09 13.98
N GLY A 421 -15.18 34.40 14.17
CA GLY A 421 -15.55 34.98 15.47
C GLY A 421 -14.37 35.29 16.38
N HIS A 422 -13.24 35.71 15.81
CA HIS A 422 -12.04 36.15 16.53
C HIS A 422 -11.93 37.67 16.64
#